data_AF-A0A366EMW9-F1
#
_entry.id   AF-A0A366EMW9-F1
#
_cell.length_a   1.000
_cell.length_b   1.000
_cell.length_c   1.000
_cell.angle_alpha   90.00
_cell.angle_beta   90.00
_cell.angle_gamma   90.00
#
_symmetry.space_group_name_H-M   'P 1'
#
loop_
_entity.id
_entity.type
_entity.pdbx_description
1 polymer ?
#
loop_
_entity_poly.entity_id
_entity_poly.type
_entity_poly.pdbx_seq_one_letter_code
_entity_poly.pdbx_strand_id
1 'polypeptide(L)'
;MVALDNLGRKDDSGKDPWHLLPFDAVRAIVKVLAHGAKKYEPRNWERGMDWERPYAACLRHLTAWWDREEGDPETGFSHLWHAGCCIVFLIAFELRGIGRDTRPAAAPKRACVCGRDPCAYDPDAGCGSPPPTPAG
;
A
#
# COMPACT_ATOMS: atom_id res chain seq x y z
N MET A 1 8.81 26.92 -38.49
CA MET A 1 7.76 27.10 -37.47
C MET A 1 6.49 26.45 -37.99
N VAL A 2 6.04 25.38 -37.35
CA VAL A 2 4.71 24.79 -37.65
C VAL A 2 3.73 25.47 -36.70
N ALA A 3 2.67 26.03 -37.26
CA ALA A 3 1.61 26.69 -36.53
C ALA A 3 0.93 25.67 -35.59
N LEU A 4 0.83 25.98 -34.29
CA LEU A 4 0.26 25.14 -33.23
C LEU A 4 -1.29 25.23 -33.19
N ASP A 5 -1.92 25.62 -34.29
CA ASP A 5 -3.26 26.19 -34.29
C ASP A 5 -4.36 25.12 -34.43
N ASN A 6 -3.97 23.85 -34.60
CA ASN A 6 -4.87 22.70 -34.75
C ASN A 6 -4.56 21.58 -33.73
N LEU A 7 -4.38 21.93 -32.45
CA LEU A 7 -4.32 20.92 -31.40
C LEU A 7 -5.74 20.40 -31.12
N GLY A 8 -5.94 19.09 -31.29
CA GLY A 8 -7.20 18.43 -30.97
C GLY A 8 -7.52 18.57 -29.49
N ARG A 9 -8.73 19.04 -29.16
CA ARG A 9 -9.23 19.11 -27.78
C ARG A 9 -9.58 17.70 -27.31
N LYS A 10 -8.99 17.29 -26.19
CA LYS A 10 -9.31 16.03 -25.49
C LYS A 10 -9.56 16.35 -24.02
N ASP A 11 -10.80 16.17 -23.58
CA ASP A 11 -11.17 16.37 -22.18
C ASP A 11 -10.85 15.09 -21.39
N ASP A 12 -9.73 15.09 -20.69
CA ASP A 12 -9.25 13.98 -19.85
C ASP A 12 -9.55 14.19 -18.35
N SER A 13 -10.47 15.09 -18.02
CA SER A 13 -10.92 15.34 -16.65
C SER A 13 -11.41 14.04 -15.99
N GLY A 14 -10.89 13.73 -14.81
CA GLY A 14 -11.26 12.53 -14.04
C GLY A 14 -10.57 11.24 -14.47
N LYS A 15 -9.62 11.28 -15.41
CA LYS A 15 -8.80 10.12 -15.81
C LYS A 15 -7.43 10.17 -15.14
N ASP A 16 -6.85 9.00 -14.91
CA ASP A 16 -5.51 8.91 -14.33
C ASP A 16 -4.44 9.50 -15.28
N PRO A 17 -3.55 10.37 -14.79
CA PRO A 17 -2.51 11.00 -15.59
C PRO A 17 -1.29 10.08 -15.75
N TRP A 18 -1.46 8.96 -16.47
CA TRP A 18 -0.42 7.92 -16.66
C TRP A 18 0.95 8.43 -17.13
N HIS A 19 0.99 9.57 -17.82
CA HIS A 19 2.22 10.20 -18.31
C HIS A 19 3.13 10.75 -17.19
N LEU A 20 2.61 10.93 -15.97
CA LEU A 20 3.40 11.37 -14.81
C LEU A 20 4.18 10.23 -14.16
N LEU A 21 3.91 8.98 -14.56
CA LEU A 21 4.51 7.81 -13.94
C LEU A 21 5.98 7.68 -14.34
N PRO A 22 6.93 7.52 -13.39
CA PRO A 22 8.32 7.20 -13.69
C PRO A 22 8.43 5.75 -14.20
N PHE A 23 8.26 5.56 -15.51
CA PHE A 23 8.21 4.23 -16.13
C PHE A 23 9.52 3.43 -15.98
N ASP A 24 10.65 4.10 -15.81
CA ASP A 24 11.94 3.48 -15.51
C ASP A 24 11.94 2.80 -14.13
N ALA A 25 11.42 3.46 -13.10
CA ALA A 25 11.25 2.89 -11.77
C ALA A 25 10.25 1.72 -11.77
N VAL A 26 9.16 1.83 -12.53
CA VAL A 26 8.19 0.73 -12.70
C VAL A 26 8.84 -0.46 -13.39
N ARG A 27 9.66 -0.23 -14.42
CA ARG A 27 10.38 -1.29 -15.13
C ARG A 27 11.35 -2.05 -14.22
N ALA A 28 11.95 -1.37 -13.24
CA ALA A 28 12.78 -2.01 -12.22
C ALA A 28 11.99 -3.04 -11.39
N ILE A 29 10.77 -2.70 -10.96
CA ILE A 29 9.88 -3.64 -10.25
C ILE A 29 9.49 -4.82 -11.18
N VAL A 30 9.20 -4.54 -12.45
CA VAL A 30 8.88 -5.59 -13.44
C VAL A 30 10.02 -6.60 -13.61
N LYS A 31 11.29 -6.17 -13.53
CA LYS A 31 12.44 -7.10 -13.56
C LYS A 31 12.45 -8.06 -12.37
N VAL A 32 12.12 -7.56 -11.17
CA VAL A 32 11.98 -8.40 -9.97
C VAL A 32 10.83 -9.40 -10.13
N LEU A 33 9.67 -8.95 -10.63
CA LEU A 33 8.54 -9.84 -10.95
C LEU A 33 8.91 -10.92 -11.96
N ALA A 34 9.67 -10.57 -12.99
CA ALA A 34 10.16 -11.53 -13.98
C ALA A 34 11.13 -12.55 -13.37
N HIS A 35 11.99 -12.15 -12.43
CA HIS A 35 12.82 -13.07 -11.66
C HIS A 35 11.97 -14.01 -10.80
N GLY A 36 11.01 -13.47 -10.05
CA GLY A 36 10.08 -14.26 -9.23
C GLY A 36 9.25 -15.25 -10.05
N ALA A 37 8.81 -14.87 -11.25
CA ALA A 37 8.07 -15.75 -12.16
C ALA A 37 8.88 -16.97 -12.61
N LYS A 38 10.20 -16.82 -12.79
CA LYS A 38 11.10 -17.94 -13.10
C LYS A 38 11.30 -18.86 -11.88
N LYS A 39 11.38 -18.28 -10.68
CA LYS A 39 11.63 -19.01 -9.43
C LYS A 39 10.40 -19.75 -8.90
N TYR A 40 9.22 -19.15 -9.00
CA TYR A 40 8.01 -19.60 -8.32
C TYR A 40 6.81 -19.91 -9.24
N GLU A 41 6.94 -19.74 -10.56
CA GLU A 41 5.89 -19.74 -11.57
C GLU A 41 5.28 -18.34 -11.88
N PRO A 42 4.89 -18.08 -13.15
CA PRO A 42 4.21 -16.85 -13.52
C PRO A 42 2.93 -16.64 -12.70
N ARG A 43 2.74 -15.42 -12.20
CA ARG A 43 1.55 -15.02 -11.41
C ARG A 43 1.35 -15.80 -10.09
N ASN A 44 2.37 -16.49 -9.57
CA ASN A 44 2.30 -17.19 -8.26
C ASN A 44 1.71 -16.33 -7.13
N TRP A 45 2.05 -15.04 -7.11
CA TRP A 45 1.59 -14.09 -6.09
C TRP A 45 0.07 -13.95 -6.02
N GLU A 46 -0.66 -14.23 -7.11
CA GLU A 46 -2.13 -14.12 -7.15
C GLU A 46 -2.84 -15.18 -6.30
N ARG A 47 -2.13 -16.25 -5.93
CA ARG A 47 -2.61 -17.25 -4.97
C ARG A 47 -2.75 -16.68 -3.56
N GLY A 48 -2.17 -15.50 -3.33
CA GLY A 48 -2.17 -14.82 -2.04
C GLY A 48 -1.25 -15.46 -1.01
N MET A 49 -1.09 -14.74 0.09
CA MET A 49 -0.36 -15.17 1.28
C MET A 49 -0.80 -14.34 2.48
N ASP A 50 -0.29 -14.65 3.67
CA ASP A 50 -0.43 -13.78 4.84
C ASP A 50 0.26 -12.43 4.56
N TRP A 51 -0.44 -11.31 4.76
CA TRP A 51 0.02 -9.97 4.37
C TRP A 51 1.29 -9.54 5.12
N GLU A 52 1.54 -10.08 6.32
CA GLU A 52 2.79 -9.87 7.04
C GLU A 52 4.04 -10.35 6.28
N ARG A 53 3.91 -11.32 5.37
CA ARG A 53 5.05 -11.89 4.63
C ARG A 53 5.69 -10.87 3.68
N PRO A 54 4.96 -10.27 2.71
CA PRO A 54 5.51 -9.20 1.89
C PRO A 54 5.80 -7.94 2.72
N TYR A 55 5.06 -7.67 3.79
CA TYR A 55 5.36 -6.54 4.68
C TYR A 55 6.73 -6.68 5.35
N ALA A 56 7.02 -7.82 5.98
CA ALA A 56 8.30 -8.07 6.63
C ALA A 56 9.45 -8.13 5.61
N ALA A 57 9.22 -8.68 4.42
CA ALA A 57 10.20 -8.65 3.33
C ALA A 57 10.51 -7.22 2.87
N CYS A 58 9.48 -6.38 2.69
CA CYS A 58 9.63 -4.97 2.37
C CYS A 58 10.51 -4.26 3.39
N LEU A 59 10.21 -4.42 4.70
CA LEU A 59 11.01 -3.82 5.76
C LEU A 59 12.47 -4.26 5.73
N ARG A 60 12.77 -5.55 5.53
CA ARG A 60 14.16 -6.01 5.42
C ARG A 60 14.90 -5.37 4.25
N HIS A 61 14.25 -5.23 3.09
CA HIS A 61 14.86 -4.55 1.94
C HIS A 61 15.04 -3.04 2.19
N LEU A 62 14.09 -2.38 2.86
CA LEU A 62 14.23 -0.97 3.22
C LEU A 62 15.36 -0.75 4.24
N THR A 63 15.50 -1.63 5.24
CA THR A 63 16.61 -1.59 6.20
C THR A 63 17.95 -1.82 5.50
N ALA A 64 18.08 -2.86 4.67
CA ALA A 64 19.32 -3.13 3.91
C ALA A 64 19.71 -1.95 3.00
N TRP A 65 18.72 -1.34 2.33
CA TRP A 65 18.95 -0.13 1.54
C TRP A 65 19.42 1.04 2.40
N TRP A 66 18.83 1.23 3.58
CA TRP A 66 19.22 2.28 4.52
C TRP A 66 20.66 2.10 5.00
N ASP A 67 21.07 0.85 5.20
CA ASP A 67 22.42 0.44 5.60
C ASP A 67 23.42 0.46 4.44
N ARG A 68 23.02 0.97 3.26
CA ARG A 68 23.86 1.14 2.06
C ARG A 68 24.36 -0.18 1.47
N GLU A 69 23.64 -1.28 1.66
CA GLU A 69 23.91 -2.51 0.90
C GLU A 69 23.73 -2.27 -0.60
N GLU A 70 24.63 -2.85 -1.41
CA GLU A 70 24.70 -2.59 -2.85
C GLU A 70 23.46 -3.14 -3.59
N GLY A 71 22.99 -4.32 -3.19
CA GLY A 71 21.84 -4.97 -3.78
C GLY A 71 21.50 -6.30 -3.12
N ASP A 72 20.33 -6.81 -3.45
CA ASP A 72 19.84 -8.09 -2.96
C ASP A 72 20.78 -9.24 -3.35
N PRO A 73 21.21 -10.09 -2.39
CA PRO A 73 22.24 -11.10 -2.63
C PRO A 73 21.79 -12.23 -3.58
N GLU A 74 20.47 -12.43 -3.75
CA GLU A 74 19.95 -13.45 -4.66
C GLU A 74 19.97 -12.97 -6.12
N THR A 75 19.69 -11.69 -6.35
CA THR A 75 19.43 -11.16 -7.69
C THR A 75 20.45 -10.14 -8.19
N GLY A 76 21.22 -9.53 -7.27
CA GLY A 76 22.06 -8.36 -7.54
C GLY A 76 21.27 -7.08 -7.85
N PHE A 77 19.93 -7.10 -7.72
CA PHE A 77 19.10 -5.91 -7.97
C PHE A 77 19.00 -5.05 -6.71
N SER A 78 18.78 -3.74 -6.90
CA SER A 78 18.60 -2.82 -5.78
C SER A 78 17.49 -3.29 -4.84
N HIS A 79 17.74 -3.20 -3.53
CA HIS A 79 16.73 -3.50 -2.52
C HIS A 79 15.46 -2.66 -2.68
N LEU A 80 15.53 -1.44 -3.22
CA LEU A 80 14.34 -0.63 -3.51
C LEU A 80 13.43 -1.29 -4.56
N TRP A 81 13.97 -2.04 -5.52
CA TRP A 81 13.17 -2.71 -6.53
C TRP A 81 12.37 -3.85 -5.91
N HIS A 82 13.00 -4.58 -4.98
CA HIS A 82 12.34 -5.64 -4.21
C HIS A 82 11.33 -5.09 -3.21
N ALA A 83 11.65 -4.00 -2.51
CA ALA A 83 10.70 -3.30 -1.66
C ALA A 83 9.48 -2.82 -2.47
N GLY A 84 9.70 -2.22 -3.63
CA GLY A 84 8.62 -1.82 -4.56
C GLY A 84 7.76 -3.00 -5.02
N CYS A 85 8.38 -4.15 -5.32
CA CYS A 85 7.66 -5.39 -5.63
C CYS A 85 6.75 -5.83 -4.46
N CYS A 86 7.26 -5.81 -3.23
CA CYS A 86 6.48 -6.14 -2.04
C CYS A 86 5.29 -5.18 -1.85
N ILE A 87 5.49 -3.88 -2.07
CA ILE A 87 4.43 -2.88 -1.98
C ILE A 87 3.36 -3.11 -3.04
N VAL A 88 3.73 -3.39 -4.29
CA VAL A 88 2.76 -3.67 -5.36
C VAL A 88 1.94 -4.93 -5.06
N PHE A 89 2.54 -5.95 -4.44
CA PHE A 89 1.78 -7.11 -3.96
C PHE A 89 0.77 -6.73 -2.87
N LEU A 90 1.19 -5.97 -1.86
CA LEU A 90 0.29 -5.52 -0.79
C LEU A 90 -0.87 -4.67 -1.33
N ILE A 91 -0.61 -3.73 -2.25
CA ILE A 91 -1.66 -2.94 -2.92
C ILE A 91 -2.61 -3.87 -3.68
N ALA A 92 -2.09 -4.86 -4.41
CA ALA A 92 -2.92 -5.80 -5.14
C ALA A 92 -3.75 -6.69 -4.20
N PHE A 93 -3.20 -7.09 -3.06
CA PHE A 93 -3.91 -7.87 -2.05
C PHE A 93 -5.06 -7.07 -1.42
N GLU A 94 -4.80 -5.81 -1.06
CA GLU A 94 -5.80 -4.89 -0.52
C GLU A 94 -6.93 -4.63 -1.52
N LEU A 95 -6.59 -4.25 -2.75
CA LEU A 95 -7.58 -3.92 -3.78
C LEU A 95 -8.44 -5.11 -4.21
N ARG A 96 -7.91 -6.33 -4.12
CA ARG A 96 -8.55 -7.54 -4.68
C ARG A 96 -9.02 -8.53 -3.63
N GLY A 97 -8.76 -8.28 -2.35
CA GLY A 97 -9.07 -9.21 -1.26
C GLY A 97 -8.34 -10.56 -1.39
N ILE A 98 -7.08 -10.55 -1.82
CA ILE A 98 -6.27 -11.76 -2.02
C ILE A 98 -5.43 -12.05 -0.77
N GLY A 99 -5.38 -13.32 -0.35
CA GLY A 99 -4.59 -13.74 0.82
C GLY A 99 -5.33 -13.52 2.16
N ARG A 100 -4.58 -13.44 3.25
CA ARG A 100 -5.11 -13.14 4.60
C ARG A 100 -4.50 -11.87 5.14
N ASP A 101 -5.35 -10.93 5.53
CA ASP A 101 -4.94 -9.74 6.27
C ASP A 101 -4.56 -10.13 7.71
N THR A 102 -3.25 -10.23 7.94
CA THR A 102 -2.69 -10.54 9.27
C THR A 102 -2.19 -9.30 10.00
N ARG A 103 -2.58 -8.10 9.55
CA ARG A 103 -2.24 -6.87 10.28
C ARG A 103 -2.79 -6.95 11.71
N PRO A 104 -2.04 -6.48 12.72
CA PRO A 104 -2.56 -6.38 14.07
C PRO A 104 -3.87 -5.61 14.07
N ALA A 105 -4.86 -6.10 14.83
CA ALA A 105 -6.11 -5.38 14.99
C ALA A 105 -5.80 -3.95 15.43
N ALA A 106 -6.43 -2.97 14.77
CA ALA A 106 -6.33 -1.59 15.22
C ALA A 106 -6.72 -1.54 16.69
N ALA A 107 -5.92 -0.83 17.51
CA ALA A 107 -6.29 -0.61 18.90
C ALA A 107 -7.74 -0.08 18.92
N PRO A 108 -8.60 -0.59 19.81
CA PRO A 108 -9.97 -0.12 19.87
C PRO A 108 -9.93 1.41 20.03
N LYS A 109 -10.67 2.14 19.19
CA LYS A 109 -10.85 3.57 19.38
C LYS A 109 -11.27 3.76 20.84
N ARG A 110 -10.48 4.47 21.65
CA ARG A 110 -10.82 4.73 23.05
C ARG A 110 -12.24 5.29 23.04
N ALA A 111 -13.17 4.60 23.70
CA ALA A 111 -14.49 5.17 23.90
C ALA A 111 -14.31 6.49 24.64
N CYS A 112 -14.88 7.58 24.11
CA CYS A 112 -14.89 8.84 24.83
C CYS A 112 -15.62 8.61 26.16
N VAL A 113 -14.89 8.71 27.28
CA VAL A 113 -15.49 8.66 28.60
C VAL A 113 -15.93 10.08 28.93
N CYS A 114 -17.26 10.30 28.99
CA CYS A 114 -17.80 11.61 29.34
C CYS A 114 -17.18 12.11 30.66
N GLY A 115 -16.62 13.33 30.66
CA GLY A 115 -16.10 14.00 31.84
C GLY A 115 -14.62 13.74 32.20
N ARG A 116 -13.82 13.07 31.37
CA ARG A 116 -12.37 12.88 31.65
C ARG A 116 -11.43 13.37 30.56
N ASP A 117 -11.88 13.40 29.32
CA ASP A 117 -11.15 13.95 28.18
C ASP A 117 -11.90 15.20 27.69
N PRO A 118 -11.23 16.33 27.35
CA PRO A 118 -11.88 17.41 26.63
C PRO A 118 -12.39 16.81 25.33
N CYS A 119 -13.71 16.82 25.13
CA CYS A 119 -14.35 16.26 23.96
C CYS A 119 -13.73 16.88 22.70
N ALA A 120 -12.76 16.18 22.10
CA ALA A 120 -12.41 16.42 20.72
C ALA A 120 -13.68 16.06 19.95
N TYR A 121 -14.36 17.11 19.48
CA TYR A 121 -15.56 17.03 18.69
C TYR A 121 -15.31 16.10 17.50
N ASP A 122 -15.95 14.93 17.50
CA ASP A 122 -16.05 14.03 16.36
C ASP A 122 -17.42 14.30 15.71
N PRO A 123 -17.48 14.93 14.52
CA PRO A 123 -18.74 15.30 13.87
C PRO A 123 -19.60 14.10 13.47
N ASP A 124 -19.02 12.88 13.44
CA ASP A 124 -19.71 11.66 13.02
C ASP A 124 -20.15 10.79 14.22
N ALA A 125 -19.56 11.01 15.40
CA ALA A 125 -19.93 10.32 16.62
C ALA A 125 -21.14 10.99 17.28
N GLY A 126 -22.35 10.60 16.87
CA GLY A 126 -23.57 10.95 17.58
C GLY A 126 -23.43 10.69 19.08
N CYS A 127 -23.75 11.70 19.90
CA CYS A 127 -23.74 11.63 21.36
C CYS A 127 -24.60 10.46 21.84
N GLY A 128 -23.97 9.35 22.20
CA GLY A 128 -24.65 8.20 22.77
C GLY A 128 -25.19 8.54 24.15
N SER A 129 -26.51 8.50 24.31
CA SER A 129 -27.19 8.65 25.59
C SER A 129 -26.60 7.69 26.64
N PRO A 130 -26.43 8.12 27.91
CA PRO A 130 -25.97 7.22 28.96
C PRO A 130 -26.97 6.06 29.16
N PRO A 131 -26.51 4.85 29.52
CA PRO A 131 -27.39 3.74 29.80
C PRO A 131 -28.31 4.08 31.00
N PRO A 132 -29.59 3.65 30.99
CA PRO A 132 -30.50 3.96 32.08
C PRO A 132 -30.01 3.35 33.39
N THR A 133 -30.01 4.16 34.45
CA THR A 133 -29.68 3.72 35.81
C THR A 133 -30.64 2.61 36.27
N PRO A 134 -30.17 1.57 36.99
CA PRO A 134 -31.04 0.54 37.51
C PRO A 134 -32.03 1.15 38.51
N ALA A 135 -33.31 0.81 38.35
CA ALA A 135 -34.37 1.19 39.27
C ALA A 135 -34.07 0.59 40.65
N GLY A 136 -34.08 1.45 41.67
CA GLY A 136 -34.05 1.05 43.08
C GLY A 136 -35.38 0.45 43.54
#